data_AF-A0A3D4R4E9-F1
#
_entry.id   AF-A0A3D4R4E9-F1
#
_cell.length_a   1.000
_cell.length_b   1.000
_cell.length_c   1.000
_cell.angle_alpha   90.00
_cell.angle_beta   90.00
_cell.angle_gamma   90.00
#
_symmetry.space_group_name_H-M   'P 1'
#
loop_
_entity.id
_entity.type
_entity.pdbx_description
1 polymer ?
#
loop_
_entity_poly.entity_id
_entity_poly.type
_entity_poly.pdbx_seq_one_letter_code
_entity_poly.pdbx_strand_id
1 'polypeptide(L)'
;MYKRIISLIFAVVVFGALHHNALAVSDKKIGNQPVDAAVSSKNIPKEEHRPVLMILPREIDLGSIKPGATAFGDFRMSDLAPGAVEYSVSCPDGWDVVSGKLLRMTVSSEPASLRLELTIPDMTENMHGDKSKMPAYQARMKMETAGKELVCKKSLKAGQYRKAIPLTSIGGQKNIFVDFRIQAQQEIPSIYLNPQRLDLGVQLSGKTLSKKIELTNKSRDKLQWSILMPEANPKELNRELLKERYFSFQNEELPEPGKYVIPEHLKEAMELSGKWTEKNGYPLNKGNVGAMKFRFQGTGISVFLQSHTEDGSCSIYLDEVLLNLPDELSGQWEKKELLIAEGLPDGPHTMTLLIRAGNLELEGVKVFGREMMRGPRGWITAFPNSGTTLSEIDYINVKVDTSYLAPGTYGDQIIFKTNVGDEVAEVFVNVLSDTGHKVIDVFLYTKDFDYLFTADPQAEARRLFQNGYIKEGIAFRLFSPQTPGTMSFYRWYHPVKKDHFYHYDRTGGGKKLDGYVYEGTIGNIATSRMTNTRELYRWFHPSTGRHYYSTDPKAATGIRRGYRFDGIAGYVR
;
A
#
# COMPACT_ATOMS: atom_id res chain seq x y z
N MET A 1 -29.67 -6.26 -37.65
CA MET A 1 -29.54 -5.60 -38.97
C MET A 1 -28.21 -4.87 -39.02
N TYR A 2 -27.43 -5.16 -40.07
CA TYR A 2 -26.24 -4.47 -40.58
C TYR A 2 -24.99 -4.24 -39.71
N LYS A 3 -24.06 -5.21 -39.84
CA LYS A 3 -22.61 -5.00 -39.86
C LYS A 3 -22.23 -4.07 -41.03
N ARG A 4 -21.25 -3.17 -40.85
CA ARG A 4 -20.47 -2.61 -41.96
C ARG A 4 -18.98 -2.74 -41.69
N ILE A 5 -18.39 -3.64 -42.49
CA ILE A 5 -16.97 -3.83 -42.76
C ILE A 5 -16.56 -2.71 -43.73
N ILE A 6 -15.43 -2.04 -43.47
CA ILE A 6 -14.72 -1.26 -44.48
C ILE A 6 -13.27 -1.71 -44.47
N SER A 7 -12.91 -2.45 -45.51
CA SER A 7 -11.54 -2.70 -45.95
C SER A 7 -11.11 -1.56 -46.89
N LEU A 8 -9.88 -1.08 -46.77
CA LEU A 8 -9.28 -0.20 -47.78
C LEU A 8 -7.83 -0.61 -48.07
N ILE A 9 -7.73 -1.54 -49.01
CA ILE A 9 -6.90 -1.60 -50.22
C ILE A 9 -5.61 -0.75 -50.26
N PHE A 10 -4.50 -1.47 -50.41
CA PHE A 10 -3.18 -1.06 -50.89
C PHE A 10 -3.22 -0.46 -52.31
N ALA A 11 -2.52 0.64 -52.54
CA ALA A 11 -2.16 1.12 -53.87
C ALA A 11 -0.65 0.95 -54.09
N VAL A 12 -0.29 0.00 -54.95
CA VAL A 12 1.06 -0.20 -55.49
C VAL A 12 1.12 0.55 -56.82
N VAL A 13 2.07 1.49 -56.96
CA VAL A 13 2.36 2.15 -58.23
C VAL A 13 3.49 1.38 -58.93
N VAL A 14 3.14 0.82 -60.07
CA VAL A 14 4.04 0.20 -61.06
C VAL A 14 4.36 1.23 -62.13
N PHE A 15 5.64 1.38 -62.47
CA PHE A 15 6.05 1.93 -63.76
C PHE A 15 6.88 0.87 -64.50
N GLY A 16 6.41 0.51 -65.71
CA GLY A 16 7.21 -0.20 -66.73
C GLY A 16 8.34 0.71 -67.26
N ALA A 17 9.30 0.23 -68.05
CA ALA A 17 9.14 -0.73 -69.12
C ALA A 17 10.49 -1.33 -69.62
N LEU A 18 10.41 -2.55 -70.17
CA LEU A 18 11.06 -3.10 -71.39
C LEU A 18 12.61 -3.04 -71.50
N HIS A 19 13.33 -4.17 -71.36
CA HIS A 19 13.64 -5.24 -72.34
C HIS A 19 14.57 -4.86 -73.53
N HIS A 20 15.81 -5.37 -73.46
CA HIS A 20 16.42 -6.41 -74.32
C HIS A 20 17.88 -6.14 -74.74
N ASN A 21 18.72 -7.13 -74.39
CA ASN A 21 20.06 -7.40 -74.90
C ASN A 21 20.03 -7.91 -76.35
N ALA A 22 21.12 -7.70 -77.09
CA ALA A 22 21.84 -8.69 -77.92
C ALA A 22 22.85 -7.93 -78.82
N LEU A 23 24.16 -8.12 -78.63
CA LEU A 23 25.03 -9.10 -79.29
C LEU A 23 25.18 -8.93 -80.80
N ALA A 24 26.41 -8.74 -81.27
CA ALA A 24 26.95 -9.49 -82.42
C ALA A 24 28.49 -9.45 -82.47
N VAL A 25 29.03 -10.62 -82.79
CA VAL A 25 30.42 -11.05 -82.97
C VAL A 25 30.93 -10.64 -84.37
N SER A 26 32.25 -10.46 -84.56
CA SER A 26 32.90 -10.98 -85.77
C SER A 26 34.40 -11.16 -85.60
N ASP A 27 34.85 -12.39 -85.90
CA ASP A 27 36.22 -12.77 -86.24
C ASP A 27 36.82 -11.93 -87.38
N LYS A 28 38.14 -11.70 -87.35
CA LYS A 28 39.07 -12.02 -88.46
C LYS A 28 40.55 -11.73 -88.14
N LYS A 29 41.28 -12.84 -87.98
CA LYS A 29 42.62 -13.24 -88.45
C LYS A 29 43.48 -12.27 -89.32
N ILE A 30 44.79 -12.32 -89.00
CA ILE A 30 46.02 -12.27 -89.86
C ILE A 30 46.84 -10.96 -89.88
N GLY A 31 48.14 -11.08 -89.58
CA GLY A 31 49.19 -10.24 -90.23
C GLY A 31 50.46 -9.89 -89.43
N ASN A 32 51.42 -10.83 -89.34
CA ASN A 32 52.90 -10.70 -89.39
C ASN A 32 53.68 -9.45 -88.84
N GLN A 33 54.54 -9.75 -87.83
CA GLN A 33 56.01 -9.55 -87.74
C GLN A 33 56.64 -8.10 -87.74
N PRO A 34 57.89 -7.91 -87.28
CA PRO A 34 58.42 -8.00 -85.91
C PRO A 34 59.18 -6.71 -85.48
N VAL A 35 59.39 -6.47 -84.18
CA VAL A 35 60.48 -5.58 -83.73
C VAL A 35 61.11 -6.14 -82.46
N ASP A 36 62.38 -6.50 -82.56
CA ASP A 36 63.27 -6.86 -81.47
C ASP A 36 63.50 -5.68 -80.52
N ALA A 37 63.36 -5.92 -79.21
CA ALA A 37 64.14 -5.24 -78.19
C ALA A 37 64.13 -6.08 -76.91
N ALA A 38 65.23 -6.80 -76.69
CA ALA A 38 65.51 -7.48 -75.43
C ALA A 38 65.74 -6.44 -74.32
N VAL A 39 64.91 -6.44 -73.27
CA VAL A 39 65.27 -5.83 -71.97
C VAL A 39 64.60 -6.59 -70.81
N SER A 40 65.45 -7.26 -70.02
CA SER A 40 65.37 -7.48 -68.57
C SER A 40 64.09 -8.11 -67.98
N SER A 41 64.22 -9.38 -67.58
CA SER A 41 63.40 -10.02 -66.57
C SER A 41 63.46 -9.25 -65.24
N LYS A 42 62.50 -8.35 -65.01
CA LYS A 42 62.18 -7.83 -63.68
C LYS A 42 61.04 -8.67 -63.10
N ASN A 43 61.26 -9.15 -61.88
CA ASN A 43 60.29 -9.82 -61.01
C ASN A 43 58.89 -9.20 -61.13
N ILE A 44 57.93 -9.98 -61.63
CA ILE A 44 56.51 -9.67 -61.53
C ILE A 44 56.14 -9.81 -60.06
N PRO A 45 55.59 -8.78 -59.39
CA PRO A 45 55.06 -8.92 -58.05
C PRO A 45 53.88 -9.90 -58.10
N LYS A 46 53.81 -10.86 -57.17
CA LYS A 46 52.58 -11.64 -56.94
C LYS A 46 51.42 -10.64 -56.80
N GLU A 47 50.42 -10.73 -57.67
CA GLU A 47 49.16 -10.01 -57.48
C GLU A 47 48.62 -10.37 -56.09
N GLU A 48 48.62 -9.40 -55.17
CA GLU A 48 47.92 -9.53 -53.90
C GLU A 48 46.43 -9.71 -54.21
N HIS A 49 45.94 -10.92 -53.95
CA HIS A 49 44.55 -11.28 -54.18
C HIS A 49 43.68 -10.44 -53.25
N ARG A 50 42.90 -9.51 -53.82
CA ARG A 50 41.96 -8.70 -53.05
C ARG A 50 40.73 -9.56 -52.72
N PRO A 51 40.43 -9.82 -51.44
CA PRO A 51 39.28 -10.63 -51.06
C PRO A 51 37.97 -9.98 -51.50
N VAL A 52 37.03 -10.79 -52.00
CA VAL A 52 35.70 -10.34 -52.46
C VAL A 52 34.65 -10.89 -51.50
N LEU A 53 34.67 -10.37 -50.26
CA LEU A 53 33.71 -10.75 -49.23
C LEU A 53 32.28 -10.37 -49.62
N MET A 54 31.43 -11.38 -49.73
CA MET A 54 29.98 -11.28 -49.80
C MET A 54 29.38 -11.58 -48.43
N ILE A 55 28.48 -10.70 -47.97
CA ILE A 55 27.79 -10.80 -46.68
C ILE A 55 26.30 -10.68 -46.94
N LEU A 56 25.53 -11.65 -46.44
CA LEU A 56 24.08 -11.71 -46.60
C LEU A 56 23.40 -12.00 -45.24
N PRO A 57 22.47 -11.12 -44.79
CA PRO A 57 22.29 -9.74 -45.25
C PRO A 57 23.47 -8.85 -44.81
N ARG A 58 23.59 -7.62 -45.31
CA ARG A 58 24.58 -6.65 -44.77
C ARG A 58 24.12 -5.97 -43.49
N GLU A 59 22.83 -6.09 -43.20
CA GLU A 59 22.13 -5.48 -42.07
C GLU A 59 21.02 -6.41 -41.59
N ILE A 60 20.92 -6.59 -40.28
CA ILE A 60 19.85 -7.35 -39.63
C ILE A 60 19.05 -6.42 -38.74
N ASP A 61 17.73 -6.43 -38.89
CA ASP A 61 16.81 -5.80 -37.95
C ASP A 61 16.29 -6.87 -36.97
N LEU A 62 16.64 -6.72 -35.70
CA LEU A 62 16.20 -7.60 -34.61
C LEU A 62 14.82 -7.20 -34.06
N GLY A 63 14.25 -6.10 -34.55
CA GLY A 63 12.96 -5.59 -34.11
C GLY A 63 12.98 -4.99 -32.71
N SER A 64 11.82 -5.02 -32.05
CA SER A 64 11.66 -4.50 -30.69
C SER A 64 11.96 -5.58 -29.65
N ILE A 65 12.88 -5.27 -28.73
CA ILE A 65 13.33 -6.16 -27.66
C ILE A 65 12.86 -5.59 -26.32
N LYS A 66 12.13 -6.40 -25.56
CA LYS A 66 11.69 -6.08 -24.20
C LYS A 66 12.80 -6.34 -23.19
N PRO A 67 12.83 -5.64 -22.04
CA PRO A 67 13.61 -6.09 -20.88
C PRO A 67 13.27 -7.55 -20.54
N GLY A 68 14.30 -8.32 -20.19
CA GLY A 68 14.21 -9.76 -19.93
C GLY A 68 14.24 -10.65 -21.20
N ALA A 69 14.26 -10.06 -22.40
CA ALA A 69 14.22 -10.81 -23.65
C ALA A 69 15.57 -10.85 -24.41
N THR A 70 15.67 -11.83 -25.31
CA THR A 70 16.80 -12.04 -26.21
C THR A 70 16.31 -12.09 -27.66
N ALA A 71 17.02 -11.43 -28.56
CA ALA A 71 16.79 -11.49 -30.00
C ALA A 71 18.00 -12.11 -30.73
N PHE A 72 17.75 -12.69 -31.89
CA PHE A 72 18.73 -13.49 -32.63
C PHE A 72 18.87 -13.00 -34.07
N GLY A 73 20.08 -13.07 -34.62
CA GLY A 73 20.40 -12.78 -36.02
C GLY A 73 21.49 -13.70 -36.55
N ASP A 74 21.57 -13.87 -37.88
CA ASP A 74 22.62 -14.65 -38.54
C ASP A 74 23.12 -13.92 -39.79
N PHE A 75 24.44 -13.73 -39.87
CA PHE A 75 25.13 -13.25 -41.07
C PHE A 75 25.80 -14.43 -41.78
N ARG A 76 25.51 -14.61 -43.06
CA ARG A 76 26.22 -15.56 -43.92
C ARG A 76 27.30 -14.84 -44.71
N MET A 77 28.52 -15.35 -44.63
CA MET A 77 29.70 -14.77 -45.25
C MET A 77 30.35 -15.77 -46.18
N SER A 78 30.68 -15.37 -47.41
CA SER A 78 31.44 -16.17 -48.37
C SER A 78 32.42 -15.27 -49.11
N ASP A 79 33.58 -15.79 -49.46
CA ASP A 79 34.56 -15.11 -50.30
C ASP A 79 34.48 -15.68 -51.71
N LEU A 80 34.30 -14.80 -52.70
CA LEU A 80 34.21 -15.17 -54.10
C LEU A 80 35.58 -15.32 -54.76
N ALA A 81 36.66 -14.90 -54.09
CA ALA A 81 38.02 -15.13 -54.56
C ALA A 81 38.47 -16.59 -54.30
N PRO A 82 39.31 -17.18 -55.16
CA PRO A 82 39.88 -18.50 -54.91
C PRO A 82 40.75 -18.50 -53.64
N GLY A 83 40.41 -19.38 -52.69
CA GLY A 83 41.15 -19.53 -51.43
C GLY A 83 40.29 -19.28 -50.19
N ALA A 84 40.95 -19.17 -49.04
CA ALA A 84 40.31 -18.88 -47.77
C ALA A 84 40.96 -17.66 -47.13
N VAL A 85 40.13 -16.74 -46.63
CA VAL A 85 40.56 -15.47 -46.07
C VAL A 85 40.15 -15.40 -44.60
N GLU A 86 41.09 -14.98 -43.75
CA GLU A 86 40.84 -14.79 -42.33
C GLU A 86 40.21 -13.42 -42.08
N TYR A 87 39.04 -13.45 -41.44
CA TYR A 87 38.34 -12.28 -40.94
C TYR A 87 38.38 -12.27 -39.42
N SER A 88 38.49 -11.07 -38.88
CA SER A 88 38.41 -10.82 -37.45
C SER A 88 37.22 -9.91 -37.14
N VAL A 89 36.41 -10.34 -36.17
CA VAL A 89 35.23 -9.61 -35.68
C VAL A 89 35.55 -9.06 -34.29
N SER A 90 35.24 -7.78 -34.08
CA SER A 90 35.38 -7.10 -32.78
C SER A 90 34.05 -6.57 -32.28
N CYS A 91 34.01 -6.15 -31.01
CA CYS A 91 32.83 -5.48 -30.46
C CYS A 91 32.54 -4.17 -31.20
N PRO A 92 31.25 -3.74 -31.25
CA PRO A 92 30.88 -2.43 -31.78
C PRO A 92 31.52 -1.28 -30.99
N ASP A 93 31.62 -0.11 -31.61
CA ASP A 93 32.27 1.04 -30.99
C ASP A 93 31.66 1.45 -29.63
N GLY A 94 32.55 1.53 -28.64
CA GLY A 94 32.24 1.85 -27.25
C GLY A 94 31.43 0.78 -26.51
N TRP A 95 31.45 -0.48 -26.97
CA TRP A 95 31.02 -1.64 -26.18
C TRP A 95 32.24 -2.27 -25.50
N ASP A 96 32.08 -2.68 -24.25
CA ASP A 96 33.12 -3.35 -23.48
C ASP A 96 33.12 -4.85 -23.78
N VAL A 97 34.31 -5.45 -23.87
CA VAL A 97 34.46 -6.91 -24.01
C VAL A 97 34.24 -7.58 -22.65
N VAL A 98 33.39 -8.60 -22.60
CA VAL A 98 33.10 -9.39 -21.39
C VAL A 98 33.82 -10.73 -21.43
N SER A 99 33.76 -11.42 -22.56
CA SER A 99 34.39 -12.73 -22.78
C SER A 99 34.87 -12.82 -24.23
N GLY A 100 36.02 -13.45 -24.44
CA GLY A 100 36.75 -13.42 -25.72
C GLY A 100 37.61 -12.15 -25.87
N LYS A 101 38.31 -12.01 -27.01
CA LYS A 101 39.11 -10.81 -27.34
C LYS A 101 38.92 -10.38 -28.78
N LEU A 102 39.03 -11.33 -29.70
CA LEU A 102 38.84 -11.15 -31.14
C LEU A 102 38.29 -12.45 -31.72
N LEU A 103 37.15 -12.40 -32.39
CA LEU A 103 36.55 -13.59 -32.98
C LEU A 103 37.10 -13.76 -34.39
N ARG A 104 37.92 -14.79 -34.60
CA ARG A 104 38.53 -15.09 -35.89
C ARG A 104 37.74 -16.15 -36.62
N MET A 105 37.45 -15.90 -37.89
CA MET A 105 36.75 -16.81 -38.79
C MET A 105 37.48 -16.92 -40.12
N THR A 106 37.53 -18.13 -40.68
CA THR A 106 38.08 -18.37 -42.01
C THR A 106 36.91 -18.50 -42.97
N VAL A 107 36.88 -17.66 -44.00
CA VAL A 107 35.81 -17.60 -45.00
C VAL A 107 36.38 -18.01 -46.34
N SER A 108 35.70 -18.93 -47.03
CA SER A 108 36.06 -19.38 -48.38
C SER A 108 34.84 -19.27 -49.29
N SER A 109 34.83 -19.97 -50.43
CA SER A 109 33.63 -20.12 -51.26
C SER A 109 32.48 -20.81 -50.54
N GLU A 110 32.78 -21.66 -49.55
CA GLU A 110 31.76 -22.23 -48.65
C GLU A 110 31.32 -21.18 -47.62
N PRO A 111 30.00 -20.89 -47.51
CA PRO A 111 29.52 -19.86 -46.59
C PRO A 111 29.75 -20.23 -45.12
N ALA A 112 30.34 -19.30 -44.36
CA ALA A 112 30.43 -19.35 -42.91
C ALA A 112 29.32 -18.49 -42.27
N SER A 113 28.72 -19.00 -41.18
CA SER A 113 27.73 -18.25 -40.40
C SER A 113 28.38 -17.56 -39.19
N LEU A 114 27.96 -16.31 -38.96
CA LEU A 114 28.18 -15.55 -37.73
C LEU A 114 26.82 -15.34 -37.06
N ARG A 115 26.57 -16.09 -35.97
CA ARG A 115 25.34 -15.97 -35.18
C ARG A 115 25.47 -14.83 -34.18
N LEU A 116 24.42 -14.07 -34.00
CA LEU A 116 24.33 -12.95 -33.08
C LEU A 116 23.15 -13.16 -32.12
N GLU A 117 23.41 -12.98 -30.83
CA GLU A 117 22.39 -12.97 -29.78
C GLU A 117 22.48 -11.65 -29.02
N LEU A 118 21.40 -10.88 -29.01
CA LEU A 118 21.31 -9.63 -28.26
C LEU A 118 20.33 -9.80 -27.11
N THR A 119 20.85 -9.80 -25.88
CA THR A 119 20.07 -9.94 -24.65
C THR A 119 19.96 -8.59 -23.95
N ILE A 120 18.74 -8.22 -23.56
CA ILE A 120 18.46 -7.08 -22.68
C ILE A 120 18.03 -7.65 -21.33
N PRO A 121 18.94 -7.73 -20.33
CA PRO A 121 18.58 -8.24 -19.01
C PRO A 121 17.51 -7.37 -18.35
N ASP A 122 16.73 -7.96 -17.45
CA ASP A 122 15.90 -7.20 -16.52
C ASP A 122 16.77 -6.29 -15.65
N MET A 123 16.19 -5.17 -15.20
CA MET A 123 16.83 -4.32 -14.21
C MET A 123 16.80 -5.04 -12.86
N THR A 124 17.91 -5.64 -12.46
CA THR A 124 18.11 -6.02 -11.06
C THR A 124 18.23 -4.74 -10.24
N GLU A 125 17.46 -4.63 -9.15
CA GLU A 125 17.20 -3.44 -8.31
C GLU A 125 18.42 -2.70 -7.72
N ASN A 126 19.66 -3.08 -8.03
CA ASN A 126 20.86 -2.52 -7.43
C ASN A 126 21.62 -1.54 -8.33
N MET A 127 21.00 -0.42 -8.68
CA MET A 127 21.70 0.78 -9.14
C MET A 127 21.07 2.03 -8.51
N HIS A 128 21.51 2.36 -7.31
CA HIS A 128 21.28 3.64 -6.65
C HIS A 128 21.77 4.80 -7.54
N GLY A 129 20.85 5.65 -7.98
CA GLY A 129 21.19 6.91 -8.63
C GLY A 129 19.96 7.65 -9.15
N ASP A 130 19.62 8.75 -8.48
CA ASP A 130 18.80 9.89 -8.92
C ASP A 130 17.59 9.57 -9.84
N LYS A 131 16.39 9.63 -9.27
CA LYS A 131 15.07 9.42 -9.93
C LYS A 131 14.80 10.34 -11.15
N SER A 132 15.72 11.24 -11.47
CA SER A 132 15.67 12.13 -12.64
C SER A 132 16.22 11.52 -13.94
N LYS A 133 16.98 10.41 -13.90
CA LYS A 133 17.63 9.84 -15.10
C LYS A 133 16.90 8.60 -15.61
N MET A 134 16.56 8.61 -16.91
CA MET A 134 15.97 7.43 -17.57
C MET A 134 16.86 6.19 -17.41
N PRO A 135 16.25 5.04 -17.10
CA PRO A 135 16.99 3.86 -16.71
C PRO A 135 17.75 3.29 -17.92
N ALA A 136 18.99 2.83 -17.69
CA ALA A 136 19.87 2.30 -18.74
C ALA A 136 20.07 0.79 -18.54
N TYR A 137 19.86 0.03 -19.61
CA TYR A 137 19.95 -1.43 -19.65
C TYR A 137 21.37 -1.88 -20.01
N GLN A 138 21.88 -2.89 -19.32
CA GLN A 138 23.16 -3.54 -19.63
C GLN A 138 22.99 -4.52 -20.80
N ALA A 139 22.84 -4.00 -22.02
CA ALA A 139 22.68 -4.81 -23.22
C ALA A 139 23.92 -5.70 -23.43
N ARG A 140 23.71 -6.99 -23.71
CA ARG A 140 24.76 -7.98 -23.98
C ARG A 140 24.61 -8.55 -25.37
N MET A 141 25.64 -8.40 -26.21
CA MET A 141 25.70 -8.93 -27.56
C MET A 141 26.72 -10.07 -27.61
N LYS A 142 26.24 -11.30 -27.81
CA LYS A 142 27.07 -12.48 -28.06
C LYS A 142 27.16 -12.71 -29.57
N MET A 143 28.36 -12.93 -30.08
CA MET A 143 28.64 -13.32 -31.46
C MET A 143 29.34 -14.68 -31.45
N GLU A 144 28.89 -15.61 -32.29
CA GLU A 144 29.40 -16.98 -32.31
C GLU A 144 29.65 -17.49 -33.73
N THR A 145 30.79 -18.15 -33.94
CA THR A 145 31.12 -18.84 -35.18
C THR A 145 32.08 -20.01 -34.91
N ALA A 146 31.89 -21.14 -35.59
CA ALA A 146 32.73 -22.34 -35.47
C ALA A 146 33.07 -22.74 -34.01
N GLY A 147 32.11 -22.63 -33.09
CA GLY A 147 32.27 -22.97 -31.67
C GLY A 147 33.09 -21.97 -30.83
N LYS A 148 33.47 -20.83 -31.41
CA LYS A 148 34.11 -19.71 -30.71
C LYS A 148 33.10 -18.59 -30.50
N GLU A 149 33.19 -17.91 -29.36
CA GLU A 149 32.31 -16.80 -29.01
C GLU A 149 33.07 -15.53 -28.61
N LEU A 150 32.40 -14.39 -28.81
CA LEU A 150 32.78 -13.06 -28.32
C LEU A 150 31.54 -12.41 -27.70
N VAL A 151 31.66 -11.96 -26.46
CA VAL A 151 30.56 -11.31 -25.73
C VAL A 151 30.92 -9.86 -25.43
N CYS A 152 30.08 -8.95 -25.88
CA CYS A 152 30.21 -7.50 -25.70
C CYS A 152 29.08 -6.98 -24.81
N LYS A 153 29.33 -5.94 -24.01
CA LYS A 153 28.29 -5.25 -23.23
C LYS A 153 28.31 -3.74 -23.41
N LYS A 154 27.15 -3.09 -23.27
CA LYS A 154 27.04 -1.63 -23.19
C LYS A 154 25.79 -1.22 -22.43
N SER A 155 25.92 -0.13 -21.66
CA SER A 155 24.76 0.53 -21.05
C SER A 155 24.02 1.38 -22.09
N LEU A 156 22.76 1.03 -22.38
CA LEU A 156 21.91 1.66 -23.40
C LEU A 156 20.55 2.04 -22.80
N LYS A 157 20.01 3.21 -23.13
CA LYS A 157 18.65 3.62 -22.71
C LYS A 157 17.57 2.97 -23.59
N ALA A 158 16.30 3.07 -23.22
CA ALA A 158 15.21 2.75 -24.15
C ALA A 158 15.30 3.63 -25.41
N GLY A 159 15.02 3.07 -26.59
CA GLY A 159 15.17 3.79 -27.86
C GLY A 159 15.59 2.90 -29.02
N GLN A 160 15.77 3.51 -30.20
CA GLN A 160 16.21 2.84 -31.41
C GLN A 160 17.74 2.93 -31.56
N TYR A 161 18.35 1.83 -31.97
CA TYR A 161 19.80 1.71 -32.11
C TYR A 161 20.14 1.03 -33.43
N ARG A 162 21.19 1.57 -34.06
CA ARG A 162 21.93 0.97 -35.15
C ARG A 162 23.38 0.81 -34.72
N LYS A 163 23.95 -0.38 -34.80
CA LYS A 163 25.35 -0.65 -34.42
C LYS A 163 26.13 -1.30 -35.54
N ALA A 164 27.29 -0.72 -35.84
CA ALA A 164 28.26 -1.28 -36.76
C ALA A 164 29.13 -2.29 -36.03
N ILE A 165 29.23 -3.51 -36.56
CA ILE A 165 30.16 -4.54 -36.11
C ILE A 165 31.33 -4.55 -37.10
N PRO A 166 32.56 -4.23 -36.64
CA PRO A 166 33.73 -4.23 -37.49
C PRO A 166 34.16 -5.64 -37.90
N LEU A 167 34.47 -5.81 -39.19
CA LEU A 167 35.07 -6.98 -39.81
C LEU A 167 36.39 -6.58 -40.47
N THR A 168 37.51 -7.07 -39.96
CA THR A 168 38.84 -6.71 -40.46
C THR A 168 39.50 -7.90 -41.13
N SER A 169 40.05 -7.68 -42.32
CA SER A 169 40.85 -8.64 -43.10
C SER A 169 42.09 -7.97 -43.69
N ILE A 170 42.94 -8.76 -44.36
CA ILE A 170 44.08 -8.23 -45.14
C ILE A 170 43.65 -7.21 -46.21
N GLY A 171 42.41 -7.31 -46.71
CA GLY A 171 41.87 -6.39 -47.73
C GLY A 171 41.24 -5.12 -47.17
N GLY A 172 41.35 -4.89 -45.85
CA GLY A 172 40.78 -3.75 -45.15
C GLY A 172 39.60 -4.10 -44.24
N GLN A 173 39.03 -3.06 -43.65
CA GLN A 173 37.92 -3.14 -42.71
C GLN A 173 36.57 -2.89 -43.41
N LYS A 174 35.58 -3.71 -43.10
CA LYS A 174 34.17 -3.55 -43.49
C LYS A 174 33.31 -3.55 -42.24
N ASN A 175 32.09 -3.01 -42.33
CA ASN A 175 31.12 -3.04 -41.25
C ASN A 175 29.86 -3.77 -41.70
N ILE A 176 29.31 -4.59 -40.81
CA ILE A 176 27.93 -5.10 -40.88
C ILE A 176 27.10 -4.38 -39.83
N PHE A 177 25.80 -4.27 -40.06
CA PHE A 177 24.93 -3.46 -39.19
C PHE A 177 23.87 -4.31 -38.49
N VAL A 178 23.60 -3.97 -37.24
CA VAL A 178 22.47 -4.52 -36.49
C VAL A 178 21.59 -3.36 -36.02
N ASP A 179 20.32 -3.43 -36.40
CA ASP A 179 19.26 -2.53 -35.98
C ASP A 179 18.40 -3.21 -34.92
N PHE A 180 18.03 -2.47 -33.87
CA PHE A 180 17.12 -2.94 -32.83
C PHE A 180 16.49 -1.77 -32.07
N ARG A 181 15.35 -2.02 -31.44
CA ARG A 181 14.69 -1.08 -30.53
C ARG A 181 14.55 -1.66 -29.14
N ILE A 182 15.15 -1.02 -28.15
CA ILE A 182 14.93 -1.36 -26.74
C ILE A 182 13.62 -0.69 -26.31
N GLN A 183 12.63 -1.50 -25.93
CA GLN A 183 11.40 -0.98 -25.35
C GLN A 183 11.66 -0.50 -23.92
N ALA A 184 11.07 0.64 -23.55
CA ALA A 184 11.04 1.03 -22.15
C ALA A 184 10.27 -0.03 -21.37
N GLN A 185 10.79 -0.46 -20.22
CA GLN A 185 10.00 -1.22 -19.26
C GLN A 185 8.76 -0.38 -18.94
N GLN A 186 7.59 -0.87 -19.35
CA GLN A 186 6.34 -0.32 -18.83
C GLN A 186 6.32 -0.69 -17.36
N GLU A 187 6.48 0.30 -16.48
CA GLU A 187 6.06 0.15 -15.10
C GLU A 187 4.59 -0.26 -15.16
N ILE A 188 4.26 -1.40 -14.55
CA ILE A 188 2.87 -1.82 -14.40
C ILE A 188 2.17 -0.65 -13.71
N PRO A 189 1.16 -0.02 -14.32
CA PRO A 189 0.56 1.12 -13.68
C PRO A 189 -0.04 0.69 -12.35
N SER A 190 0.43 1.28 -11.26
CA SER A 190 -0.01 0.90 -9.91
C SER A 190 -0.82 2.02 -9.29
N ILE A 191 -2.10 1.72 -9.09
CA ILE A 191 -2.97 2.45 -8.18
C ILE A 191 -2.45 2.20 -6.77
N TYR A 192 -2.40 3.25 -5.96
CA TYR A 192 -2.05 3.15 -4.54
C TYR A 192 -3.14 3.82 -3.71
N LEU A 193 -3.70 3.06 -2.77
CA LEU A 193 -4.76 3.48 -1.87
C LEU A 193 -4.21 3.71 -0.47
N ASN A 194 -4.54 4.84 0.14
CA ASN A 194 -4.08 5.17 1.49
C ASN A 194 -5.18 5.82 2.36
N PRO A 195 -5.61 5.19 3.45
CA PRO A 195 -5.34 3.80 3.82
C PRO A 195 -6.04 2.83 2.86
N GLN A 196 -5.51 1.61 2.73
CA GLN A 196 -6.17 0.53 1.99
C GLN A 196 -7.23 -0.18 2.86
N ARG A 197 -7.15 -0.03 4.18
CA ARG A 197 -8.07 -0.65 5.14
C ARG A 197 -8.66 0.41 6.05
N LEU A 198 -9.98 0.47 6.08
CA LEU A 198 -10.74 1.38 6.91
C LEU A 198 -11.27 0.64 8.13
N ASP A 199 -10.74 1.00 9.29
CA ASP A 199 -11.31 0.59 10.57
C ASP A 199 -12.15 1.74 11.14
N LEU A 200 -13.45 1.51 11.25
CA LEU A 200 -14.37 2.46 11.89
C LEU A 200 -14.55 2.17 13.39
N GLY A 201 -13.86 1.16 13.93
CA GLY A 201 -13.88 0.81 15.34
C GLY A 201 -15.26 0.33 15.81
N VAL A 202 -15.53 0.60 17.08
CA VAL A 202 -16.78 0.23 17.75
C VAL A 202 -17.78 1.38 17.64
N GLN A 203 -18.95 1.08 17.07
CA GLN A 203 -19.96 2.07 16.71
C GLN A 203 -21.33 1.65 17.22
N LEU A 204 -22.15 2.64 17.58
CA LEU A 204 -23.57 2.40 17.89
C LEU A 204 -24.36 2.37 16.59
N SER A 205 -25.40 1.55 16.54
CA SER A 205 -26.40 1.57 15.47
C SER A 205 -27.00 2.98 15.29
N GLY A 206 -27.33 3.35 14.06
CA GLY A 206 -27.99 4.64 13.75
C GLY A 206 -27.05 5.81 13.45
N LYS A 207 -25.76 5.56 13.25
CA LYS A 207 -24.77 6.59 12.88
C LYS A 207 -24.37 6.47 11.41
N THR A 208 -24.19 7.61 10.76
CA THR A 208 -23.46 7.71 9.49
C THR A 208 -22.04 8.21 9.77
N LEU A 209 -21.06 7.43 9.36
CA LEU A 209 -19.64 7.71 9.55
C LEU A 209 -19.00 7.99 8.20
N SER A 210 -17.92 8.79 8.18
CA SER A 210 -17.18 9.09 6.95
C SER A 210 -15.68 8.95 7.20
N LYS A 211 -15.00 8.25 6.30
CA LYS A 211 -13.54 8.16 6.20
C LYS A 211 -13.09 8.56 4.80
N LYS A 212 -11.79 8.80 4.63
CA LYS A 212 -11.19 9.15 3.34
C LYS A 212 -10.19 8.09 2.94
N ILE A 213 -10.14 7.80 1.64
CA ILE A 213 -9.07 7.06 0.98
C ILE A 213 -8.42 8.01 -0.03
N GLU A 214 -7.11 8.19 0.10
CA GLU A 214 -6.27 8.84 -0.89
C GLU A 214 -5.95 7.84 -1.99
N LEU A 215 -6.28 8.19 -3.23
CA LEU A 215 -5.95 7.44 -4.42
C LEU A 215 -4.84 8.19 -5.16
N THR A 216 -3.74 7.49 -5.41
CA THR A 216 -2.62 8.02 -6.20
C THR A 216 -2.25 7.06 -7.30
N ASN A 217 -1.83 7.62 -8.43
CA ASN A 217 -1.25 6.87 -9.52
C ASN A 217 0.27 6.91 -9.39
N LYS A 218 0.90 5.76 -9.17
CA LYS A 218 2.36 5.65 -9.06
C LYS A 218 3.04 5.56 -10.44
N SER A 219 2.25 5.40 -11.49
CA SER A 219 2.73 5.31 -12.86
C SER A 219 2.75 6.68 -13.55
N ARG A 220 3.38 6.74 -14.72
CA ARG A 220 3.40 7.94 -15.57
C ARG A 220 2.21 8.02 -16.54
N ASP A 221 1.50 6.91 -16.74
CA ASP A 221 0.38 6.81 -17.67
C ASP A 221 -0.93 7.18 -16.98
N LYS A 222 -1.93 7.63 -17.77
CA LYS A 222 -3.23 8.03 -17.24
C LYS A 222 -3.96 6.84 -16.58
N LEU A 223 -4.23 6.94 -15.28
CA LEU A 223 -5.06 5.98 -14.56
C LEU A 223 -6.53 6.37 -14.71
N GLN A 224 -7.34 5.49 -15.26
CA GLN A 224 -8.80 5.63 -15.26
C GLN A 224 -9.37 4.64 -14.26
N TRP A 225 -10.26 5.10 -13.39
CA TRP A 225 -10.78 4.26 -12.31
C TRP A 225 -12.28 4.46 -12.08
N SER A 226 -12.94 3.41 -11.60
CA SER A 226 -14.33 3.42 -11.12
C SER A 226 -14.49 2.49 -9.92
N ILE A 227 -15.47 2.76 -9.08
CA ILE A 227 -15.73 2.01 -7.86
C ILE A 227 -16.92 1.10 -8.09
N LEU A 228 -16.70 -0.20 -7.93
CA LEU A 228 -17.76 -1.17 -7.76
C LEU A 228 -17.99 -1.39 -6.27
N MET A 229 -19.20 -1.07 -5.85
CA MET A 229 -19.66 -1.39 -4.50
C MET A 229 -20.00 -2.87 -4.40
N PRO A 230 -19.83 -3.48 -3.22
CA PRO A 230 -20.28 -4.84 -3.00
C PRO A 230 -21.80 -4.90 -3.23
N GLU A 231 -22.21 -5.57 -4.30
CA GLU A 231 -23.61 -5.91 -4.51
C GLU A 231 -23.93 -7.10 -3.62
N ALA A 232 -25.02 -7.01 -2.85
CA ALA A 232 -25.61 -8.17 -2.19
C ALA A 232 -26.23 -9.10 -3.25
N ASN A 233 -25.42 -9.75 -4.06
CA ASN A 233 -25.86 -10.77 -5.00
C ASN A 233 -25.93 -12.10 -4.25
N PRO A 234 -27.11 -12.76 -4.16
CA PRO A 234 -27.28 -14.02 -3.44
C PRO A 234 -26.31 -15.13 -3.88
N LYS A 235 -25.79 -15.07 -5.11
CA LYS A 235 -24.81 -16.03 -5.63
C LYS A 235 -23.36 -15.75 -5.19
N GLU A 236 -23.01 -14.50 -4.88
CA GLU A 236 -21.70 -14.12 -4.33
C GLU A 236 -21.64 -14.22 -2.80
N LEU A 237 -22.79 -14.36 -2.14
CA LEU A 237 -22.92 -14.62 -0.70
C LEU A 237 -22.20 -15.92 -0.27
N ASN A 238 -21.92 -16.83 -1.22
CA ASN A 238 -21.22 -18.09 -1.02
C ASN A 238 -19.68 -18.00 -1.13
N ARG A 239 -19.13 -16.83 -1.50
CA ARG A 239 -17.68 -16.63 -1.41
C ARG A 239 -17.37 -16.45 0.08
N GLU A 240 -16.75 -17.46 0.71
CA GLU A 240 -16.46 -17.48 2.15
C GLU A 240 -16.01 -16.10 2.61
N LEU A 241 -16.80 -15.51 3.50
CA LEU A 241 -16.38 -14.31 4.20
C LEU A 241 -15.05 -14.63 4.87
N LEU A 242 -14.02 -13.86 4.52
CA LEU A 242 -12.75 -13.98 5.20
C LEU A 242 -13.03 -13.79 6.69
N LYS A 243 -12.72 -14.83 7.48
CA LYS A 243 -12.98 -14.85 8.93
C LYS A 243 -11.91 -14.03 9.63
N GLU A 244 -11.83 -12.74 9.30
CA GLU A 244 -10.75 -11.87 9.70
C GLU A 244 -11.23 -10.47 10.08
N ARG A 245 -10.55 -9.86 11.05
CA ARG A 245 -10.82 -8.49 11.49
C ARG A 245 -9.52 -7.71 11.48
N TYR A 246 -9.48 -6.66 10.67
CA TYR A 246 -8.42 -5.66 10.75
C TYR A 246 -8.61 -4.77 11.99
N PHE A 247 -7.54 -4.33 12.65
CA PHE A 247 -7.54 -3.32 13.71
C PHE A 247 -6.53 -2.25 13.33
N SER A 248 -7.01 -1.02 13.11
CA SER A 248 -6.14 0.10 12.76
C SER A 248 -5.45 0.65 14.00
N PHE A 249 -4.14 0.91 13.92
CA PHE A 249 -3.40 1.61 14.96
C PHE A 249 -3.45 3.14 14.79
N GLN A 250 -4.18 3.64 13.79
CA GLN A 250 -4.32 5.07 13.60
C GLN A 250 -5.03 5.73 14.78
N ASN A 251 -4.44 6.80 15.30
CA ASN A 251 -5.10 7.74 16.20
C ASN A 251 -5.37 9.06 15.46
N GLU A 252 -6.64 9.35 15.17
CA GLU A 252 -7.05 10.59 14.48
C GLU A 252 -7.12 11.80 15.42
N GLU A 253 -7.21 11.57 16.73
CA GLU A 253 -7.33 12.61 17.76
C GLU A 253 -6.09 12.61 18.66
N LEU A 254 -4.95 12.99 18.10
CA LEU A 254 -3.70 13.04 18.84
C LEU A 254 -3.74 14.16 19.91
N PRO A 255 -3.46 13.85 21.19
CA PRO A 255 -3.43 14.87 22.24
C PRO A 255 -2.31 15.90 22.05
N GLU A 256 -1.17 15.47 21.49
CA GLU A 256 0.03 16.28 21.26
C GLU A 256 0.68 15.87 19.92
N PRO A 257 0.99 16.81 19.00
CA PRO A 257 1.67 16.49 17.74
C PRO A 257 3.04 15.83 17.96
N GLY A 258 3.38 14.84 17.12
CA GLY A 258 4.68 14.15 17.17
C GLY A 258 4.85 13.10 18.27
N LYS A 259 3.88 12.95 19.18
CA LYS A 259 3.83 11.88 20.19
C LYS A 259 2.67 10.96 19.92
N TYR A 260 2.93 9.66 19.82
CA TYR A 260 1.87 8.68 19.64
C TYR A 260 1.25 8.28 20.98
N VAL A 261 -0.08 8.17 20.99
CA VAL A 261 -0.88 7.66 22.12
C VAL A 261 -1.81 6.58 21.58
N ILE A 262 -1.87 5.44 22.27
CA ILE A 262 -2.73 4.31 21.93
C ILE A 262 -4.20 4.78 21.94
N PRO A 263 -4.96 4.57 20.84
CA PRO A 263 -6.40 4.86 20.79
C PRO A 263 -7.17 4.18 21.92
N GLU A 264 -8.23 4.82 22.43
CA GLU A 264 -9.02 4.29 23.55
C GLU A 264 -9.48 2.84 23.33
N HIS A 265 -9.92 2.52 22.12
CA HIS A 265 -10.42 1.20 21.75
C HIS A 265 -9.35 0.10 21.71
N LEU A 266 -8.06 0.45 21.78
CA LEU A 266 -6.93 -0.48 21.81
C LEU A 266 -6.21 -0.54 23.16
N LYS A 267 -6.58 0.28 24.15
CA LYS A 267 -5.84 0.37 25.43
C LYS A 267 -5.73 -0.95 26.20
N GLU A 268 -6.70 -1.85 26.06
CA GLU A 268 -6.68 -3.17 26.71
C GLU A 268 -5.91 -4.21 25.88
N ALA A 269 -5.86 -4.04 24.56
CA ALA A 269 -5.25 -4.99 23.64
C ALA A 269 -3.77 -4.68 23.37
N MET A 270 -3.39 -3.40 23.38
CA MET A 270 -2.09 -2.92 22.91
C MET A 270 -1.29 -2.28 24.03
N GLU A 271 0.01 -2.60 24.10
CA GLU A 271 0.98 -1.93 24.95
C GLU A 271 2.18 -1.50 24.13
N LEU A 272 2.71 -0.31 24.43
CA LEU A 272 3.91 0.23 23.83
C LEU A 272 4.97 0.48 24.90
N SER A 273 6.20 0.10 24.60
CA SER A 273 7.38 0.38 25.42
C SER A 273 8.47 1.01 24.56
N GLY A 274 9.26 1.91 25.14
CA GLY A 274 10.24 2.73 24.42
C GLY A 274 9.66 4.06 23.91
N LYS A 275 10.39 4.72 23.01
CA LYS A 275 10.03 6.04 22.47
C LYS A 275 9.27 5.89 21.15
N TRP A 276 7.97 6.19 21.19
CA TRP A 276 7.09 6.16 20.02
C TRP A 276 6.67 7.57 19.62
N THR A 277 6.91 7.89 18.35
CA THR A 277 6.41 9.10 17.69
C THR A 277 5.23 8.73 16.80
N GLU A 278 4.62 9.71 16.15
CA GLU A 278 3.55 9.47 15.19
C GLU A 278 3.92 9.92 13.77
N LYS A 279 3.28 9.30 12.79
CA LYS A 279 3.23 9.77 11.41
C LYS A 279 1.82 9.56 10.88
N ASN A 280 1.12 10.65 10.54
CA ASN A 280 -0.27 10.62 10.10
C ASN A 280 -1.21 9.88 11.08
N GLY A 281 -0.91 9.97 12.38
CA GLY A 281 -1.65 9.27 13.43
C GLY A 281 -1.23 7.82 13.66
N TYR A 282 -0.33 7.24 12.86
CA TYR A 282 0.20 5.88 13.08
C TYR A 282 1.44 5.89 13.99
N PRO A 283 1.65 4.84 14.80
CA PRO A 283 2.85 4.71 15.63
C PRO A 283 4.10 4.50 14.76
N LEU A 284 5.11 5.36 14.98
CA LEU A 284 6.41 5.33 14.33
C LEU A 284 7.52 5.18 15.38
N ASN A 285 8.37 4.17 15.23
CA ASN A 285 9.60 4.02 15.98
C ASN A 285 10.82 4.25 15.08
N LYS A 286 11.81 5.01 15.55
CA LYS A 286 13.03 5.37 14.82
C LYS A 286 14.26 4.57 15.28
N GLY A 287 14.14 3.26 15.38
CA GLY A 287 15.26 2.34 15.65
C GLY A 287 15.82 2.40 17.08
N ASN A 288 15.07 2.95 18.04
CA ASN A 288 15.41 2.86 19.45
C ASN A 288 14.76 1.63 20.07
N VAL A 289 15.30 1.08 21.17
CA VAL A 289 14.73 -0.05 21.92
C VAL A 289 13.24 0.19 22.17
N GLY A 290 12.40 -0.43 21.35
CA GLY A 290 10.97 -0.20 21.31
C GLY A 290 10.26 -1.51 21.08
N ALA A 291 9.24 -1.80 21.88
CA ALA A 291 8.43 -2.99 21.70
C ALA A 291 6.94 -2.64 21.71
N MET A 292 6.20 -3.31 20.84
CA MET A 292 4.75 -3.31 20.81
C MET A 292 4.27 -4.70 21.21
N LYS A 293 3.35 -4.78 22.16
CA LYS A 293 2.63 -6.00 22.51
C LYS A 293 1.17 -5.85 22.08
N PHE A 294 0.63 -6.85 21.39
CA PHE A 294 -0.76 -6.89 20.96
C PHE A 294 -1.40 -8.21 21.40
N ARG A 295 -2.45 -8.11 22.20
CA ARG A 295 -3.27 -9.23 22.68
C ARG A 295 -4.45 -9.41 21.75
N PHE A 296 -4.68 -10.63 21.30
CA PHE A 296 -5.79 -10.95 20.42
C PHE A 296 -6.47 -12.25 20.83
N GLN A 297 -7.65 -12.47 20.28
CA GLN A 297 -8.35 -13.75 20.37
C GLN A 297 -8.72 -14.17 18.95
N GLY A 298 -8.33 -15.38 18.57
CA GLY A 298 -8.58 -15.92 17.24
C GLY A 298 -7.65 -17.07 16.88
N THR A 299 -7.55 -17.38 15.60
CA THR A 299 -6.80 -18.54 15.06
C THR A 299 -5.54 -18.13 14.30
N GLY A 300 -5.19 -16.85 14.32
CA GLY A 300 -4.00 -16.33 13.65
C GLY A 300 -3.97 -14.82 13.58
N ILE A 301 -2.86 -14.28 13.08
CA ILE A 301 -2.64 -12.84 12.99
C ILE A 301 -1.65 -12.50 11.86
N SER A 302 -1.90 -11.38 11.17
CA SER A 302 -0.92 -10.68 10.34
C SER A 302 -0.74 -9.25 10.82
N VAL A 303 0.40 -8.65 10.50
CA VAL A 303 0.76 -7.28 10.89
C VAL A 303 1.15 -6.47 9.66
N PHE A 304 0.68 -5.22 9.61
CA PHE A 304 0.92 -4.29 8.52
C PHE A 304 1.90 -3.24 9.00
N LEU A 305 3.05 -3.18 8.33
CA LEU A 305 4.12 -2.27 8.70
C LEU A 305 4.88 -1.78 7.48
N GLN A 306 5.54 -0.64 7.64
CA GLN A 306 6.32 0.01 6.61
C GLN A 306 7.66 0.45 7.18
N SER A 307 8.74 0.11 6.48
CA SER A 307 10.05 0.68 6.77
C SER A 307 10.30 1.93 5.94
N HIS A 308 10.78 2.99 6.58
CA HIS A 308 11.24 4.22 5.93
C HIS A 308 12.76 4.27 5.75
N THR A 309 13.45 3.17 6.04
CA THR A 309 14.89 2.99 5.85
C THR A 309 15.21 1.58 5.35
N GLU A 310 16.36 1.39 4.71
CA GLU A 310 16.75 0.08 4.13
C GLU A 310 17.15 -0.95 5.20
N ASP A 311 17.55 -0.49 6.39
CA ASP A 311 17.97 -1.30 7.54
C ASP A 311 16.84 -1.66 8.51
N GLY A 312 15.58 -1.41 8.10
CA GLY A 312 14.40 -1.70 8.92
C GLY A 312 14.29 -3.17 9.28
N SER A 313 14.34 -3.48 10.57
CA SER A 313 14.27 -4.86 11.08
C SER A 313 13.56 -4.95 12.43
N CYS A 314 12.88 -6.07 12.65
CA CYS A 314 12.18 -6.37 13.91
C CYS A 314 12.22 -7.86 14.22
N SER A 315 12.18 -8.21 15.51
CA SER A 315 11.98 -9.58 15.97
C SER A 315 10.54 -9.73 16.46
N ILE A 316 9.87 -10.83 16.10
CA ILE A 316 8.48 -11.08 16.47
C ILE A 316 8.39 -12.32 17.33
N TYR A 317 7.68 -12.21 18.44
CA TYR A 317 7.36 -13.30 19.34
C TYR A 317 5.86 -13.55 19.30
N LEU A 318 5.46 -14.81 19.27
CA LEU A 318 4.08 -15.24 19.46
C LEU A 318 4.02 -16.13 20.69
N ASP A 319 3.19 -15.74 21.65
CA ASP A 319 3.06 -16.44 22.95
C ASP A 319 4.43 -16.70 23.60
N GLU A 320 5.27 -15.66 23.61
CA GLU A 320 6.64 -15.65 24.15
C GLU A 320 7.67 -16.49 23.36
N VAL A 321 7.26 -17.15 22.27
CA VAL A 321 8.15 -17.90 21.38
C VAL A 321 8.63 -17.01 20.25
N LEU A 322 9.96 -16.89 20.10
CA LEU A 322 10.57 -16.16 18.98
C LEU A 322 10.25 -16.86 17.66
N LEU A 323 9.71 -16.11 16.70
CA LEU A 323 9.46 -16.58 15.34
C LEU A 323 10.66 -16.27 14.45
N ASN A 324 10.98 -17.20 13.57
CA ASN A 324 12.05 -17.08 12.60
C ASN A 324 11.47 -16.56 11.27
N LEU A 325 11.15 -15.27 11.24
CA LEU A 325 10.66 -14.56 10.05
C LEU A 325 11.84 -13.82 9.39
N PRO A 326 11.82 -13.54 8.07
CA PRO A 326 12.91 -12.82 7.41
C PRO A 326 13.16 -11.46 8.09
N ASP A 327 14.38 -11.24 8.57
CA ASP A 327 14.75 -10.05 9.36
C ASP A 327 14.65 -8.74 8.56
N GLU A 328 14.75 -8.80 7.24
CA GLU A 328 14.81 -7.65 6.35
C GLU A 328 13.46 -7.30 5.74
N LEU A 329 12.97 -6.11 6.08
CA LEU A 329 11.86 -5.46 5.41
C LEU A 329 12.42 -4.70 4.20
N SER A 330 13.01 -5.42 3.24
CA SER A 330 13.55 -4.85 2.01
C SER A 330 12.41 -4.26 1.15
N GLY A 331 12.56 -3.01 0.72
CA GLY A 331 11.61 -2.29 -0.12
C GLY A 331 11.29 -0.92 0.46
N GLN A 332 11.98 0.14 0.00
CA GLN A 332 11.62 1.50 0.41
C GLN A 332 10.16 1.77 -0.03
N TRP A 333 9.31 2.18 0.92
CA TRP A 333 7.93 2.67 0.70
C TRP A 333 6.83 1.64 0.44
N GLU A 334 7.07 0.33 0.49
CA GLU A 334 5.99 -0.64 0.33
C GLU A 334 5.35 -1.02 1.68
N LYS A 335 4.02 -0.91 1.76
CA LYS A 335 3.24 -1.44 2.89
C LYS A 335 3.30 -2.96 2.82
N LYS A 336 3.92 -3.60 3.80
CA LYS A 336 4.07 -5.06 3.84
C LYS A 336 3.08 -5.66 4.81
N GLU A 337 2.26 -6.59 4.32
CA GLU A 337 1.58 -7.55 5.19
C GLU A 337 2.58 -8.64 5.56
N LEU A 338 2.83 -8.80 6.85
CA LEU A 338 3.62 -9.90 7.37
C LEU A 338 2.69 -10.87 8.08
N LEU A 339 2.52 -12.05 7.48
CA LEU A 339 1.80 -13.16 8.09
C LEU A 339 2.60 -13.70 9.27
N ILE A 340 2.02 -13.67 10.48
CA ILE A 340 2.70 -14.10 11.71
C ILE A 340 2.34 -15.54 12.03
N ALA A 341 1.05 -15.87 12.01
CA ALA A 341 0.57 -17.23 12.22
C ALA A 341 -0.84 -17.43 11.67
N GLU A 342 -1.13 -18.68 11.29
CA GLU A 342 -2.44 -19.20 10.92
C GLU A 342 -2.64 -20.57 11.57
N GLY A 343 -3.89 -21.00 11.75
CA GLY A 343 -4.22 -22.33 12.28
C GLY A 343 -3.92 -22.51 13.78
N LEU A 344 -3.79 -21.42 14.54
CA LEU A 344 -3.72 -21.48 15.99
C LEU A 344 -5.04 -22.01 16.57
N PRO A 345 -5.01 -22.66 17.75
CA PRO A 345 -6.23 -22.97 18.49
C PRO A 345 -7.04 -21.69 18.74
N ASP A 346 -8.35 -21.71 18.52
CA ASP A 346 -9.17 -20.54 18.80
C ASP A 346 -9.11 -20.19 20.30
N GLY A 347 -8.51 -19.04 20.61
CA GLY A 347 -8.21 -18.68 21.99
C GLY A 347 -7.43 -17.38 22.13
N PRO A 348 -7.09 -16.99 23.36
CA PRO A 348 -6.29 -15.80 23.62
C PRO A 348 -4.81 -16.04 23.26
N HIS A 349 -4.23 -15.09 22.54
CA HIS A 349 -2.84 -15.09 22.10
C HIS A 349 -2.21 -13.72 22.26
N THR A 350 -0.88 -13.68 22.24
CA THR A 350 -0.09 -12.45 22.37
C THR A 350 1.00 -12.40 21.32
N MET A 351 0.97 -11.36 20.48
CA MET A 351 2.06 -11.00 19.59
C MET A 351 2.92 -9.91 20.24
N THR A 352 4.24 -10.07 20.25
CA THR A 352 5.19 -9.03 20.67
C THR A 352 6.15 -8.73 19.52
N LEU A 353 6.18 -7.48 19.08
CA LEU A 353 7.07 -6.98 18.04
C LEU A 353 8.14 -6.10 18.69
N LEU A 354 9.41 -6.48 18.52
CA LEU A 354 10.58 -5.79 19.04
C LEU A 354 11.36 -5.14 17.91
N ILE A 355 11.40 -3.81 17.88
CA ILE A 355 12.12 -3.03 16.87
C ILE A 355 13.62 -3.20 17.09
N ARG A 356 14.36 -3.55 16.03
CA ARG A 356 15.82 -3.76 16.08
C ARG A 356 16.59 -2.61 15.43
N ALA A 357 16.20 -2.21 14.22
CA ALA A 357 16.81 -1.12 13.50
C ALA A 357 15.82 -0.45 12.54
N GLY A 358 16.21 0.72 12.03
CA GLY A 358 15.45 1.49 11.05
C GLY A 358 14.21 2.22 11.56
N ASN A 359 13.49 2.83 10.64
CA ASN A 359 12.29 3.64 10.93
C ASN A 359 11.03 2.85 10.58
N LEU A 360 10.42 2.18 11.56
CA LEU A 360 9.25 1.32 11.36
C LEU A 360 7.96 2.02 11.80
N GLU A 361 7.05 2.16 10.84
CA GLU A 361 5.66 2.61 11.02
C GLU A 361 4.74 1.40 11.04
N LEU A 362 3.80 1.33 11.99
CA LEU A 362 2.84 0.22 12.10
C LEU A 362 1.43 0.72 11.75
N GLU A 363 0.81 0.15 10.72
CA GLU A 363 -0.53 0.55 10.28
C GLU A 363 -1.62 -0.12 11.13
N GLY A 364 -1.43 -1.40 11.45
CA GLY A 364 -2.42 -2.20 12.15
C GLY A 364 -2.13 -3.69 12.10
N VAL A 365 -3.09 -4.48 12.53
CA VAL A 365 -3.04 -5.96 12.51
C VAL A 365 -4.34 -6.54 11.99
N LYS A 366 -4.30 -7.72 11.39
CA LYS A 366 -5.48 -8.48 10.99
C LYS A 366 -5.51 -9.78 11.76
N VAL A 367 -6.60 -10.03 12.47
CA VAL A 367 -6.80 -11.19 13.35
C VAL A 367 -7.74 -12.17 12.67
N PHE A 368 -7.33 -13.43 12.56
CA PHE A 368 -8.09 -14.51 11.90
C PHE A 368 -8.98 -15.28 12.87
N GLY A 369 -9.95 -16.03 12.35
CA GLY A 369 -10.95 -16.76 13.13
C GLY A 369 -12.11 -15.91 13.64
N ARG A 370 -12.26 -14.67 13.14
CA ARG A 370 -13.35 -13.76 13.55
C ARG A 370 -14.51 -13.83 12.58
N GLU A 371 -15.70 -14.17 13.05
CA GLU A 371 -16.90 -14.16 12.21
C GLU A 371 -17.28 -12.73 11.81
N MET A 372 -17.39 -12.50 10.50
CA MET A 372 -17.79 -11.23 9.91
C MET A 372 -19.17 -11.36 9.28
N MET A 373 -19.97 -10.30 9.37
CA MET A 373 -21.20 -10.13 8.61
C MET A 373 -20.98 -9.19 7.42
N ARG A 374 -21.73 -9.40 6.33
CA ARG A 374 -21.86 -8.37 5.28
C ARG A 374 -23.03 -7.46 5.60
N GLY A 375 -22.87 -6.17 5.32
CA GLY A 375 -23.97 -5.23 5.44
C GLY A 375 -24.92 -5.29 4.25
N PRO A 376 -26.16 -4.77 4.40
CA PRO A 376 -27.13 -4.70 3.32
C PRO A 376 -26.72 -3.67 2.26
N ARG A 377 -27.25 -3.78 1.05
CA ARG A 377 -26.96 -2.83 -0.05
C ARG A 377 -27.09 -1.37 0.41
N GLY A 378 -26.05 -0.57 0.14
CA GLY A 378 -26.02 0.86 0.45
C GLY A 378 -25.47 1.22 1.83
N TRP A 379 -25.14 0.24 2.66
CA TRP A 379 -24.50 0.48 3.96
C TRP A 379 -23.10 1.10 3.83
N ILE A 380 -22.40 0.84 2.72
CA ILE A 380 -21.17 1.52 2.30
C ILE A 380 -21.46 2.28 1.00
N THR A 381 -21.03 3.53 0.92
CA THR A 381 -21.01 4.33 -0.31
C THR A 381 -19.69 5.09 -0.42
N ALA A 382 -19.27 5.45 -1.63
CA ALA A 382 -18.07 6.23 -1.87
C ALA A 382 -18.28 7.29 -2.94
N PHE A 383 -17.63 8.43 -2.78
CA PHE A 383 -17.69 9.55 -3.70
C PHE A 383 -16.33 10.26 -3.82
N PRO A 384 -15.84 10.57 -5.02
CA PRO A 384 -16.43 10.23 -6.32
C PRO A 384 -16.38 8.71 -6.61
N ASN A 385 -17.30 8.22 -7.45
CA ASN A 385 -17.40 6.80 -7.81
C ASN A 385 -16.66 6.44 -9.10
N SER A 386 -16.10 7.43 -9.80
CA SER A 386 -15.21 7.23 -10.94
C SER A 386 -14.39 8.49 -11.17
N GLY A 387 -13.22 8.34 -11.81
CA GLY A 387 -12.33 9.44 -12.07
C GLY A 387 -11.17 9.09 -12.98
N THR A 388 -10.25 10.03 -13.06
CA THR A 388 -8.99 9.92 -13.78
C THR A 388 -7.93 10.55 -12.89
N THR A 389 -6.78 9.88 -12.75
CA THR A 389 -5.65 10.37 -11.95
C THR A 389 -4.39 10.36 -12.79
N LEU A 390 -3.67 11.48 -12.84
CA LEU A 390 -2.33 11.57 -13.43
C LEU A 390 -1.26 11.46 -12.36
N SER A 391 -0.94 12.56 -11.68
CA SER A 391 0.09 12.62 -10.62
C SER A 391 -0.45 13.22 -9.32
N GLU A 392 -1.68 13.73 -9.36
CA GLU A 392 -2.41 14.29 -8.24
C GLU A 392 -2.90 13.21 -7.25
N ILE A 393 -3.28 13.67 -6.06
CA ILE A 393 -3.94 12.85 -5.05
C ILE A 393 -5.44 13.08 -5.17
N ASP A 394 -6.18 12.02 -5.48
CA ASP A 394 -7.65 12.03 -5.46
C ASP A 394 -8.17 11.59 -4.09
N TYR A 395 -9.13 12.33 -3.54
CA TYR A 395 -9.72 12.01 -2.24
C TYR A 395 -11.09 11.35 -2.42
N ILE A 396 -11.18 10.08 -2.02
CA ILE A 396 -12.40 9.28 -2.06
C ILE A 396 -13.04 9.28 -0.67
N ASN A 397 -14.21 9.89 -0.53
CA ASN A 397 -14.96 9.88 0.73
C ASN A 397 -15.79 8.61 0.80
N VAL A 398 -15.49 7.74 1.76
CA VAL A 398 -16.23 6.52 2.07
C VAL A 398 -17.18 6.80 3.22
N LYS A 399 -18.49 6.59 3.01
CA LYS A 399 -19.51 6.70 4.03
C LYS A 399 -20.03 5.33 4.44
N VAL A 400 -20.17 5.12 5.74
CA VAL A 400 -20.71 3.90 6.35
C VAL A 400 -21.96 4.27 7.14
N ASP A 401 -23.11 3.73 6.76
CA ASP A 401 -24.39 3.89 7.45
C ASP A 401 -24.71 2.66 8.30
N THR A 402 -24.69 2.84 9.62
CA THR A 402 -24.96 1.79 10.60
C THR A 402 -26.44 1.70 11.00
N SER A 403 -27.33 2.49 10.37
CA SER A 403 -28.74 2.59 10.77
C SER A 403 -29.55 1.30 10.62
N TYR A 404 -29.14 0.44 9.69
CA TYR A 404 -29.83 -0.81 9.37
C TYR A 404 -28.97 -2.04 9.69
N LEU A 405 -27.89 -1.87 10.45
CA LEU A 405 -27.00 -2.95 10.85
C LEU A 405 -27.46 -3.51 12.19
N ALA A 406 -27.61 -4.84 12.24
CA ALA A 406 -27.80 -5.54 13.51
C ALA A 406 -26.50 -5.49 14.33
N PRO A 407 -26.54 -5.78 15.63
CA PRO A 407 -25.34 -5.86 16.44
C PRO A 407 -24.39 -6.96 15.94
N GLY A 408 -23.11 -6.65 15.84
CA GLY A 408 -22.01 -7.55 15.53
C GLY A 408 -20.96 -6.91 14.63
N THR A 409 -20.00 -7.71 14.17
CA THR A 409 -18.86 -7.21 13.39
C THR A 409 -19.12 -7.37 11.90
N TYR A 410 -18.92 -6.28 11.15
CA TYR A 410 -19.11 -6.21 9.71
C TYR A 410 -17.79 -5.96 8.99
N GLY A 411 -17.66 -6.59 7.81
CA GLY A 411 -16.54 -6.43 6.90
C GLY A 411 -17.00 -6.46 5.45
N ASP A 412 -16.52 -5.54 4.62
CA ASP A 412 -16.74 -5.56 3.17
C ASP A 412 -15.55 -5.04 2.39
N GLN A 413 -15.60 -5.22 1.07
CA GLN A 413 -14.58 -4.77 0.14
C GLN A 413 -15.13 -3.69 -0.80
N ILE A 414 -14.32 -2.66 -1.06
CA ILE A 414 -14.56 -1.65 -2.09
C ILE A 414 -13.60 -1.96 -3.24
N ILE A 415 -14.15 -2.29 -4.41
CA ILE A 415 -13.35 -2.70 -5.57
C ILE A 415 -13.15 -1.48 -6.48
N PHE A 416 -11.90 -1.08 -6.66
CA PHE A 416 -11.48 -0.07 -7.61
C PHE A 416 -11.13 -0.74 -8.94
N LYS A 417 -12.01 -0.64 -9.92
CA LYS A 417 -11.75 -1.06 -11.29
C LYS A 417 -10.88 -0.03 -11.96
N THR A 418 -9.75 -0.44 -12.53
CA THR A 418 -8.88 0.47 -13.27
C THR A 418 -8.59 -0.06 -14.68
N ASN A 419 -7.98 0.77 -15.53
CA ASN A 419 -7.51 0.36 -16.85
C ASN A 419 -6.32 -0.62 -16.84
N VAL A 420 -5.79 -0.96 -15.65
CA VAL A 420 -4.55 -1.74 -15.47
C VAL A 420 -4.73 -2.93 -14.52
N GLY A 421 -5.85 -3.00 -13.81
CA GLY A 421 -6.16 -4.06 -12.85
C GLY A 421 -7.23 -3.63 -11.86
N ASP A 422 -7.65 -4.56 -11.02
CA ASP A 422 -8.51 -4.25 -9.89
C ASP A 422 -7.65 -4.01 -8.65
N GLU A 423 -8.02 -3.04 -7.84
CA GLU A 423 -7.46 -2.82 -6.52
C GLU A 423 -8.57 -2.86 -5.47
N VAL A 424 -8.25 -3.34 -4.27
CA VAL A 424 -9.27 -3.57 -3.24
C VAL A 424 -8.94 -2.78 -1.98
N ALA A 425 -9.90 -2.00 -1.50
CA ALA A 425 -9.91 -1.47 -0.14
C ALA A 425 -10.87 -2.28 0.73
N GLU A 426 -10.57 -2.38 2.02
CA GLU A 426 -11.38 -3.13 2.99
C GLU A 426 -12.02 -2.17 4.00
N VAL A 427 -13.25 -2.46 4.42
CA VAL A 427 -14.00 -1.66 5.41
C VAL A 427 -14.46 -2.56 6.53
N PHE A 428 -14.18 -2.17 7.76
CA PHE A 428 -14.57 -2.92 8.96
C PHE A 428 -15.24 -2.01 10.00
N VAL A 429 -16.31 -2.50 10.62
CA VAL A 429 -16.99 -1.82 11.73
C VAL A 429 -17.58 -2.84 12.70
N ASN A 430 -17.49 -2.57 14.00
CA ASN A 430 -18.19 -3.36 15.02
C ASN A 430 -19.41 -2.57 15.51
N VAL A 431 -20.61 -3.06 15.22
CA VAL A 431 -21.87 -2.43 15.60
C VAL A 431 -22.35 -3.01 16.91
N LEU A 432 -22.56 -2.17 17.92
CA LEU A 432 -23.13 -2.60 19.18
C LEU A 432 -24.64 -2.38 19.22
N SER A 433 -25.31 -3.25 19.97
CA SER A 433 -26.74 -3.13 20.24
C SER A 433 -27.06 -1.92 21.10
N ASP A 434 -28.06 -1.13 20.71
CA ASP A 434 -28.75 -0.20 21.63
C ASP A 434 -29.78 -0.93 22.53
N THR A 435 -30.00 -2.25 22.31
CA THR A 435 -30.95 -3.03 23.10
C THR A 435 -30.38 -3.36 24.48
N GLY A 436 -30.62 -2.44 25.42
CA GLY A 436 -30.75 -2.77 26.84
C GLY A 436 -29.45 -2.85 27.63
N HIS A 437 -28.63 -1.79 27.61
CA HIS A 437 -27.72 -1.57 28.75
C HIS A 437 -28.57 -1.60 30.01
N LYS A 438 -28.25 -2.51 30.96
CA LYS A 438 -28.88 -2.54 32.28
C LYS A 438 -28.75 -1.13 32.85
N VAL A 439 -29.87 -0.43 32.89
CA VAL A 439 -29.95 0.88 33.51
C VAL A 439 -30.01 0.68 35.01
N ILE A 440 -29.26 1.50 35.72
CA ILE A 440 -29.20 1.49 37.18
C ILE A 440 -30.09 2.64 37.65
N ASP A 441 -31.18 2.32 38.35
CA ASP A 441 -32.03 3.33 38.96
C ASP A 441 -31.24 4.07 40.05
N VAL A 442 -31.14 5.39 39.93
CA VAL A 442 -30.52 6.25 40.94
C VAL A 442 -31.62 6.92 41.75
N PHE A 443 -31.63 6.64 43.05
CA PHE A 443 -32.61 7.17 43.98
C PHE A 443 -32.12 8.45 44.63
N LEU A 444 -33.01 9.44 44.74
CA LEU A 444 -32.77 10.65 45.50
C LEU A 444 -33.27 10.48 46.94
N TYR A 445 -32.41 10.86 47.87
CA TYR A 445 -32.66 10.95 49.30
C TYR A 445 -32.33 12.37 49.78
N THR A 446 -33.20 12.97 50.60
CA THR A 446 -33.07 14.37 51.04
C THR A 446 -33.05 14.49 52.56
N LYS A 447 -32.26 15.45 53.06
CA LYS A 447 -32.29 15.93 54.46
C LYS A 447 -31.72 17.33 54.56
N ASP A 448 -32.45 18.31 55.10
CA ASP A 448 -31.96 19.66 55.39
C ASP A 448 -31.16 20.31 54.21
N PHE A 449 -31.67 20.10 52.99
CA PHE A 449 -31.06 20.51 51.70
C PHE A 449 -29.73 19.83 51.33
N ASP A 450 -29.42 18.70 51.94
CA ASP A 450 -28.44 17.72 51.45
C ASP A 450 -29.15 16.73 50.52
N TYR A 451 -28.60 16.53 49.32
CA TYR A 451 -29.19 15.74 48.24
C TYR A 451 -28.30 14.57 47.90
N LEU A 452 -28.67 13.39 48.39
CA LEU A 452 -27.93 12.16 48.20
C LEU A 452 -28.55 11.34 47.07
N PHE A 453 -27.75 11.07 46.05
CA PHE A 453 -28.07 10.20 44.92
C PHE A 453 -27.33 8.88 45.11
N THR A 454 -28.06 7.76 45.10
CA THR A 454 -27.48 6.43 45.24
C THR A 454 -28.13 5.42 44.31
N ALA A 455 -27.29 4.57 43.72
CA ALA A 455 -27.69 3.41 42.93
C ALA A 455 -27.97 2.16 43.78
N ASP A 456 -27.56 2.16 45.05
CA ASP A 456 -27.73 1.03 45.95
C ASP A 456 -28.23 1.48 47.34
N PRO A 457 -29.53 1.80 47.45
CA PRO A 457 -30.12 2.18 48.73
C PRO A 457 -30.05 1.07 49.78
N GLN A 458 -29.93 -0.20 49.37
CA GLN A 458 -29.90 -1.34 50.29
C GLN A 458 -28.53 -1.44 50.96
N ALA A 459 -27.45 -1.32 50.20
CA ALA A 459 -26.10 -1.25 50.77
C ALA A 459 -25.91 -0.03 51.69
N GLU A 460 -26.60 1.08 51.40
CA GLU A 460 -26.51 2.32 52.18
C GLU A 460 -27.59 2.45 53.27
N ALA A 461 -28.45 1.44 53.47
CA ALA A 461 -29.65 1.53 54.30
C ALA A 461 -29.37 2.00 55.74
N ARG A 462 -28.27 1.53 56.35
CA ARG A 462 -27.85 1.97 57.70
C ARG A 462 -27.62 3.47 57.76
N ARG A 463 -26.88 4.03 56.79
CA ARG A 463 -26.57 5.47 56.71
C ARG A 463 -27.84 6.28 56.46
N LEU A 464 -28.68 5.83 55.53
CA LEU A 464 -29.90 6.53 55.15
C LEU A 464 -30.86 6.63 56.34
N PHE A 465 -31.06 5.53 57.08
CA PHE A 465 -31.94 5.48 58.24
C PHE A 465 -31.37 6.24 59.44
N GLN A 466 -30.13 5.96 59.85
CA GLN A 466 -29.52 6.59 61.03
C GLN A 466 -29.36 8.10 60.86
N ASN A 467 -29.10 8.57 59.65
CA ASN A 467 -28.97 9.99 59.38
C ASN A 467 -30.31 10.65 59.02
N GLY A 468 -31.44 9.93 58.99
CA GLY A 468 -32.77 10.52 58.79
C GLY A 468 -33.01 11.08 57.38
N TYR A 469 -32.47 10.45 56.35
CA TYR A 469 -32.77 10.80 54.96
C TYR A 469 -34.16 10.30 54.54
N ILE A 470 -34.88 11.12 53.78
CA ILE A 470 -36.20 10.78 53.23
C ILE A 470 -36.04 10.39 51.76
N LYS A 471 -36.64 9.26 51.35
CA LYS A 471 -36.64 8.80 49.95
C LYS A 471 -37.61 9.62 49.11
N GLU A 472 -37.11 10.32 48.10
CA GLU A 472 -37.95 11.07 47.14
C GLU A 472 -38.40 10.20 45.96
N GLY A 473 -37.61 9.18 45.59
CA GLY A 473 -37.90 8.28 44.47
C GLY A 473 -36.73 8.13 43.51
N ILE A 474 -37.00 7.65 42.30
CA ILE A 474 -36.01 7.55 41.22
C ILE A 474 -35.81 8.93 40.62
N ALA A 475 -34.58 9.44 40.64
CA ALA A 475 -34.24 10.74 40.08
C ALA A 475 -33.87 10.67 38.60
N PHE A 476 -33.06 9.67 38.24
CA PHE A 476 -32.60 9.39 36.87
C PHE A 476 -32.01 7.98 36.82
N ARG A 477 -31.66 7.51 35.63
CA ARG A 477 -30.97 6.23 35.46
C ARG A 477 -29.58 6.39 34.87
N LEU A 478 -28.62 5.69 35.47
CA LEU A 478 -27.26 5.57 34.97
C LEU A 478 -27.07 4.29 34.16
N PHE A 479 -25.95 4.21 33.47
CA PHE A 479 -25.55 3.03 32.71
C PHE A 479 -24.78 2.07 33.61
N SER A 480 -24.86 0.78 33.31
CA SER A 480 -23.98 -0.20 33.93
C SER A 480 -22.51 0.06 33.60
N PRO A 481 -21.58 -0.32 34.50
CA PRO A 481 -20.15 -0.34 34.18
C PRO A 481 -19.86 -1.00 32.83
N GLN A 482 -18.79 -0.55 32.15
CA GLN A 482 -18.37 -0.99 30.81
C GLN A 482 -19.34 -0.68 29.66
N THR A 483 -20.38 0.13 29.87
CA THR A 483 -21.22 0.63 28.78
C THR A 483 -20.41 1.56 27.85
N PRO A 484 -20.28 1.27 26.54
CA PRO A 484 -19.46 2.08 25.64
C PRO A 484 -19.97 3.52 25.51
N GLY A 485 -19.03 4.48 25.43
CA GLY A 485 -19.36 5.90 25.39
C GLY A 485 -19.76 6.52 26.74
N THR A 486 -19.56 5.78 27.84
CA THR A 486 -19.86 6.25 29.21
C THR A 486 -18.62 6.20 30.09
N MET A 487 -18.61 7.01 31.15
CA MET A 487 -17.55 7.07 32.15
C MET A 487 -18.14 6.84 33.55
N SER A 488 -17.34 6.28 34.47
CA SER A 488 -17.74 6.15 35.88
C SER A 488 -18.17 7.50 36.47
N PHE A 489 -19.29 7.53 37.17
CA PHE A 489 -19.84 8.71 37.82
C PHE A 489 -19.58 8.64 39.32
N TYR A 490 -18.66 9.47 39.79
CA TYR A 490 -18.10 9.45 41.13
C TYR A 490 -18.88 10.36 42.08
N ARG A 491 -18.92 10.00 43.36
CA ARG A 491 -19.54 10.77 44.45
C ARG A 491 -18.51 11.17 45.50
N TRP A 492 -18.64 12.40 46.01
CA TRP A 492 -17.92 12.90 47.17
C TRP A 492 -18.86 13.59 48.15
N TYR A 493 -18.52 13.56 49.44
CA TYR A 493 -19.29 14.20 50.51
C TYR A 493 -18.46 15.19 51.32
N HIS A 494 -18.99 16.40 51.55
CA HIS A 494 -18.38 17.40 52.43
C HIS A 494 -19.16 17.50 53.76
N PRO A 495 -18.57 17.08 54.91
CA PRO A 495 -19.30 16.94 56.17
C PRO A 495 -19.73 18.27 56.82
N VAL A 496 -18.96 19.35 56.63
CA VAL A 496 -19.31 20.70 57.12
C VAL A 496 -20.37 21.37 56.25
N LYS A 497 -20.18 21.39 54.93
CA LYS A 497 -21.14 22.03 53.99
C LYS A 497 -22.44 21.26 53.86
N LYS A 498 -22.44 19.95 54.17
CA LYS A 498 -23.53 19.00 53.88
C LYS A 498 -23.84 19.00 52.38
N ASP A 499 -22.81 18.70 51.60
CA ASP A 499 -22.85 18.72 50.15
C ASP A 499 -22.38 17.40 49.55
N HIS A 500 -23.18 16.84 48.66
CA HIS A 500 -22.76 15.74 47.79
C HIS A 500 -22.45 16.26 46.39
N PHE A 501 -21.22 16.03 45.95
CA PHE A 501 -20.76 16.41 44.62
C PHE A 501 -20.59 15.18 43.74
N TYR A 502 -20.97 15.28 42.47
CA TYR A 502 -20.91 14.18 41.50
C TYR A 502 -20.24 14.63 40.21
N HIS A 503 -19.33 13.80 39.71
CA HIS A 503 -18.59 14.09 38.47
C HIS A 503 -18.05 12.81 37.85
N TYR A 504 -17.89 12.78 36.52
CA TYR A 504 -17.28 11.63 35.82
C TYR A 504 -15.75 11.68 35.76
N ASP A 505 -15.16 12.86 36.01
CA ASP A 505 -13.72 13.03 36.21
C ASP A 505 -13.38 12.80 37.68
N ARG A 506 -12.46 11.85 37.92
CA ARG A 506 -11.99 11.46 39.25
C ARG A 506 -11.27 12.60 40.00
N THR A 507 -10.79 13.62 39.30
CA THR A 507 -10.17 14.81 39.90
C THR A 507 -11.17 15.94 40.18
N GLY A 508 -12.45 15.74 39.86
CA GLY A 508 -13.53 16.68 40.16
C GLY A 508 -13.81 17.72 39.07
N GLY A 509 -13.24 17.58 37.87
CA GLY A 509 -13.58 18.44 36.72
C GLY A 509 -13.22 19.91 36.92
N GLY A 510 -12.09 20.18 37.58
CA GLY A 510 -11.62 21.54 37.89
C GLY A 510 -12.17 22.13 39.20
N LYS A 511 -13.11 21.45 39.88
CA LYS A 511 -13.55 21.83 41.23
C LYS A 511 -12.47 21.51 42.27
N LYS A 512 -12.21 22.44 43.19
CA LYS A 512 -11.43 22.14 44.40
C LYS A 512 -12.22 21.21 45.33
N LEU A 513 -11.65 20.04 45.61
CA LEU A 513 -12.23 19.00 46.47
C LEU A 513 -11.74 19.08 47.92
N ASP A 514 -11.17 20.21 48.35
CA ASP A 514 -10.72 20.41 49.73
C ASP A 514 -11.90 20.23 50.71
N GLY A 515 -11.72 19.32 51.68
CA GLY A 515 -12.75 18.97 52.67
C GLY A 515 -13.81 17.97 52.17
N TYR A 516 -13.73 17.51 50.93
CA TYR A 516 -14.59 16.44 50.41
C TYR A 516 -13.96 15.06 50.64
N VAL A 517 -14.76 14.12 51.15
CA VAL A 517 -14.42 12.71 51.29
C VAL A 517 -14.94 11.95 50.07
N TYR A 518 -14.08 11.18 49.40
CA TYR A 518 -14.49 10.35 48.28
C TYR A 518 -15.32 9.15 48.74
N GLU A 519 -16.47 8.91 48.10
CA GLU A 519 -17.41 7.85 48.49
C GLU A 519 -17.56 6.73 47.45
N GLY A 520 -16.89 6.80 46.30
CA GLY A 520 -16.96 5.76 45.27
C GLY A 520 -17.69 6.16 43.99
N THR A 521 -17.96 5.16 43.15
CA THR A 521 -18.79 5.28 41.94
C THR A 521 -20.23 4.90 42.24
N ILE A 522 -21.19 5.54 41.57
CA ILE A 522 -22.61 5.20 41.65
C ILE A 522 -23.16 4.63 40.32
N GLY A 523 -22.30 4.35 39.35
CA GLY A 523 -22.67 3.86 38.01
C GLY A 523 -21.89 4.60 36.93
N ASN A 524 -22.26 4.43 35.66
CA ASN A 524 -21.65 5.17 34.56
C ASN A 524 -22.61 6.22 33.96
N ILE A 525 -22.07 7.35 33.54
CA ILE A 525 -22.79 8.44 32.87
C ILE A 525 -22.24 8.65 31.45
N ALA A 526 -23.12 8.97 30.50
CA ALA A 526 -22.69 9.31 29.16
C ALA A 526 -22.15 10.75 29.12
N THR A 527 -20.98 10.95 28.51
CA THR A 527 -20.34 12.27 28.37
C THR A 527 -20.72 12.99 27.07
N SER A 528 -21.35 12.27 26.14
CA SER A 528 -21.96 12.79 24.92
C SER A 528 -23.38 12.25 24.76
N ARG A 529 -24.21 12.95 23.97
CA ARG A 529 -25.63 12.61 23.80
C ARG A 529 -25.76 11.24 23.12
N MET A 530 -26.40 10.29 23.79
CA MET A 530 -26.73 8.95 23.27
C MET A 530 -28.23 8.82 22.97
N THR A 531 -28.63 7.80 22.21
CA THR A 531 -30.04 7.51 21.95
C THR A 531 -30.83 7.33 23.25
N ASN A 532 -32.02 7.95 23.31
CA ASN A 532 -32.91 7.93 24.47
C ASN A 532 -32.31 8.48 25.77
N THR A 533 -31.38 9.45 25.68
CA THR A 533 -30.84 10.16 26.85
C THR A 533 -31.29 11.61 26.93
N ARG A 534 -31.21 12.17 28.13
CA ARG A 534 -31.48 13.58 28.45
C ARG A 534 -30.36 14.15 29.33
N GLU A 535 -30.23 15.46 29.33
CA GLU A 535 -29.24 16.19 30.10
C GLU A 535 -29.49 16.04 31.61
N LEU A 536 -28.43 15.78 32.38
CA LEU A 536 -28.42 15.93 33.83
C LEU A 536 -27.80 17.28 34.18
N TYR A 537 -28.63 18.24 34.57
CA TYR A 537 -28.19 19.57 34.94
C TYR A 537 -27.61 19.59 36.35
N ARG A 538 -26.44 20.21 36.51
CA ARG A 538 -25.83 20.52 37.80
C ARG A 538 -26.15 21.95 38.19
N TRP A 539 -26.52 22.13 39.44
CA TRP A 539 -26.91 23.41 40.03
C TRP A 539 -26.07 23.68 41.28
N PHE A 540 -25.66 24.92 41.49
CA PHE A 540 -24.80 25.33 42.60
C PHE A 540 -25.40 26.50 43.39
N HIS A 541 -25.39 26.41 44.71
CA HIS A 541 -25.86 27.47 45.60
C HIS A 541 -24.68 28.25 46.21
N PRO A 542 -24.42 29.50 45.80
CA PRO A 542 -23.16 30.20 46.12
C PRO A 542 -22.97 30.50 47.61
N SER A 543 -24.04 30.76 48.37
CA SER A 543 -23.90 31.10 49.79
C SER A 543 -23.73 29.90 50.72
N THR A 544 -24.15 28.69 50.28
CA THR A 544 -24.07 27.47 51.09
C THR A 544 -23.01 26.51 50.57
N GLY A 545 -22.57 26.69 49.31
CA GLY A 545 -21.60 25.82 48.65
C GLY A 545 -22.16 24.46 48.23
N ARG A 546 -23.49 24.29 48.19
CA ARG A 546 -24.17 23.01 47.93
C ARG A 546 -24.55 22.83 46.46
N HIS A 547 -24.61 21.58 46.02
CA HIS A 547 -24.96 21.18 44.68
C HIS A 547 -26.28 20.40 44.65
N TYR A 548 -26.95 20.48 43.50
CA TYR A 548 -28.15 19.72 43.19
C TYR A 548 -28.13 19.26 41.74
N TYR A 549 -28.68 18.08 41.46
CA TYR A 549 -28.69 17.46 40.15
C TYR A 549 -30.12 17.13 39.74
N SER A 550 -30.50 17.45 38.51
CA SER A 550 -31.85 17.19 38.02
C SER A 550 -31.88 17.12 36.50
N THR A 551 -32.78 16.30 35.96
CA THR A 551 -33.10 16.30 34.53
C THR A 551 -34.12 17.37 34.15
N ASP A 552 -34.70 18.07 35.13
CA ASP A 552 -35.57 19.22 34.90
C ASP A 552 -34.73 20.51 34.78
N PRO A 553 -34.72 21.18 33.61
CA PRO A 553 -33.99 22.43 33.41
C PRO A 553 -34.54 23.60 34.25
N LYS A 554 -35.70 23.46 34.89
CA LYS A 554 -36.32 24.49 35.75
C LYS A 554 -36.28 24.14 37.24
N ALA A 555 -35.39 23.23 37.65
CA ALA A 555 -35.36 22.72 39.01
C ALA A 555 -34.93 23.74 40.09
N ALA A 556 -34.34 24.88 39.72
CA ALA A 556 -33.95 25.97 40.62
C ALA A 556 -35.13 26.89 41.01
N THR A 557 -36.25 26.30 41.43
CA THR A 557 -37.49 26.99 41.82
C THR A 557 -37.95 26.56 43.22
N GLY A 558 -38.90 27.30 43.81
CA GLY A 558 -39.46 26.99 45.14
C GLY A 558 -38.39 26.89 46.23
N ILE A 559 -38.30 25.72 46.88
CA ILE A 559 -37.31 25.42 47.94
C ILE A 559 -35.85 25.45 47.46
N ARG A 560 -35.61 25.40 46.14
CA ARG A 560 -34.29 25.50 45.50
C ARG A 560 -34.01 26.89 44.93
N ARG A 561 -34.79 27.91 45.31
CA ARG A 561 -34.53 29.30 44.96
C ARG A 561 -33.14 29.71 45.50
N GLY A 562 -32.29 30.24 44.61
CA GLY A 562 -30.92 30.64 44.94
C GLY A 562 -29.84 29.75 44.33
N TYR A 563 -30.21 28.54 43.88
CA TYR A 563 -29.33 27.71 43.04
C TYR A 563 -29.14 28.36 41.66
N ARG A 564 -27.92 28.29 41.14
CA ARG A 564 -27.53 28.79 39.82
C ARG A 564 -27.09 27.63 38.93
N PHE A 565 -27.31 27.76 37.63
CA PHE A 565 -26.86 26.77 36.67
C PHE A 565 -25.33 26.66 36.69
N ASP A 566 -24.81 25.44 36.82
CA ASP A 566 -23.37 25.14 36.98
C ASP A 566 -22.84 24.16 35.92
N GLY A 567 -23.65 23.91 34.87
CA GLY A 567 -23.30 23.07 33.73
C GLY A 567 -24.09 21.76 33.63
N ILE A 568 -23.77 21.00 32.59
CA ILE A 568 -24.33 19.67 32.36
C ILE A 568 -23.34 18.65 32.93
N ALA A 569 -23.81 17.83 33.89
CA ALA A 569 -22.99 16.78 34.49
C ALA A 569 -22.77 15.59 33.54
N GLY A 570 -23.69 15.37 32.60
CA GLY A 570 -23.65 14.35 31.57
C GLY A 570 -25.05 14.05 31.04
N TYR A 571 -25.22 12.90 30.37
CA TYR A 571 -26.49 12.44 29.83
C TYR A 571 -26.94 11.15 30.52
N VAL A 572 -28.21 11.10 30.92
CA VAL A 572 -28.83 10.02 31.71
C VAL A 572 -30.14 9.56 31.06
N ARG A 573 -30.68 8.41 31.48
CA ARG A 573 -31.96 7.86 30.98
C ARG A 573 -33.14 8.19 31.89
#